data_AF-A0A0Q4XDD5-F1
#
_entry.id   AF-A0A0Q4XDD5-F1
#
_cell.length_a   1.000
_cell.length_b   1.000
_cell.length_c   1.000
_cell.angle_alpha   90.00
_cell.angle_beta   90.00
_cell.angle_gamma   90.00
#
_symmetry.space_group_name_H-M   'P 1'
#
loop_
_entity.id
_entity.type
_entity.pdbx_description
1 polymer ?
#
loop_
_entity_poly.entity_id
_entity_poly.type
_entity_poly.pdbx_seq_one_letter_code
_entity_poly.pdbx_strand_id
1 'polypeptide(L)' 'MRSLLTLVIVGAIAFILVGMYVAPSQPELRTWYLRNACEHLDKMSPKICAPIRDGAGTERT' A
#
# COMPACT_ATOMS: atom_id res chain seq x y z
N MET A 1 14.72 -5.47 -23.21
CA MET A 1 14.72 -4.62 -21.99
C MET A 1 13.36 -4.07 -21.64
N ARG A 2 12.50 -3.69 -22.61
CA ARG A 2 11.16 -3.12 -22.36
C ARG A 2 10.24 -4.03 -21.53
N SER A 3 10.18 -5.33 -21.81
CA SER A 3 9.38 -6.27 -20.99
C SER A 3 9.86 -6.43 -19.55
N LEU A 4 11.18 -6.33 -19.33
CA LEU A 4 11.75 -6.45 -17.99
C LEU A 4 11.36 -5.23 -17.14
N LEU A 5 11.41 -4.04 -17.75
CA LEU A 5 10.90 -2.81 -17.13
C LEU A 5 9.40 -2.92 -16.80
N THR A 6 8.59 -3.45 -17.72
CA THR A 6 7.15 -3.65 -17.50
C THR A 6 6.88 -4.61 -16.35
N LEU A 7 7.59 -5.73 -16.27
CA LEU A 7 7.46 -6.70 -15.19
C LEU A 7 7.81 -6.10 -13.82
N VAL A 8 8.87 -5.30 -13.75
CA VAL A 8 9.25 -4.61 -12.51
C VAL A 8 8.17 -3.64 -12.05
N ILE A 9 7.60 -2.85 -12.97
CA ILE A 9 6.53 -1.90 -12.65
C ILE A 9 5.27 -2.65 -12.17
N VAL A 10 4.85 -3.67 -12.90
CA VAL A 10 3.68 -4.48 -12.52
C VAL A 10 3.91 -5.17 -11.17
N GLY A 11 5.09 -5.72 -10.93
CA GLY A 11 5.47 -6.34 -9.67
C GLY A 11 5.43 -5.36 -8.50
N ALA A 12 5.99 -4.16 -8.67
CA ALA A 12 5.96 -3.12 -7.65
C ALA A 12 4.52 -2.67 -7.32
N ILE A 13 3.67 -2.48 -8.34
CA ILE A 13 2.27 -2.13 -8.14
C ILE A 13 1.53 -3.25 -7.41
N ALA A 14 1.71 -4.51 -7.83
CA ALA A 14 1.09 -5.66 -7.19
C ALA A 14 1.52 -5.79 -5.72
N PHE A 15 2.80 -5.59 -5.43
CA PHE A 15 3.32 -5.58 -4.06
C PHE A 15 2.68 -4.48 -3.21
N ILE A 16 2.52 -3.28 -3.77
CA ILE A 16 1.85 -2.17 -3.09
C ILE A 16 0.39 -2.53 -2.79
N LEU A 17 -0.36 -3.03 -3.77
CA LEU A 17 -1.77 -3.38 -3.61
C LEU A 17 -1.99 -4.49 -2.56
N VAL A 18 -1.18 -5.55 -2.61
CA VAL A 18 -1.25 -6.64 -1.62
C VAL A 18 -0.89 -6.13 -0.23
N GLY A 19 0.15 -5.29 -0.13
CA GLY A 19 0.51 -4.70 1.15
C GLY A 19 -0.56 -3.76 1.68
N MET A 20 -1.27 -2.98 0.86
CA MET A 20 -2.41 -2.18 1.33
C MET A 20 -3.57 -3.04 1.84
N TYR A 21 -3.77 -4.22 1.26
CA TYR A 21 -4.79 -5.18 1.70
C TYR A 21 -4.43 -5.86 3.03
N VAL A 22 -3.17 -6.28 3.20
CA VAL A 22 -2.71 -7.03 4.39
C VAL A 22 -2.29 -6.12 5.54
N ALA A 23 -1.67 -4.97 5.26
CA ALA A 23 -1.13 -4.06 6.26
C ALA A 23 -2.09 -3.70 7.41
N PRO A 24 -3.38 -3.39 7.18
CA PRO A 24 -4.23 -3.01 8.32
C PRO A 24 -4.46 -4.17 9.31
N SER A 25 -4.33 -5.43 8.89
CA SER A 25 -4.39 -6.59 9.78
C SER A 25 -3.08 -6.89 10.54
N GLN A 26 -1.96 -6.27 10.14
CA GLN A 26 -0.64 -6.50 10.73
C GLN A 26 0.02 -5.19 11.18
N PRO A 27 0.15 -4.95 12.50
CA PRO A 27 0.58 -3.65 13.04
C PRO A 27 2.00 -3.25 12.62
N GLU A 28 2.91 -4.22 12.44
CA GLU A 28 4.27 -3.97 11.99
C GLU A 28 4.30 -3.51 10.52
N LEU A 29 3.60 -4.24 9.63
CA LEU A 29 3.47 -3.87 8.22
C LEU A 29 2.76 -2.53 8.03
N ARG A 30 1.70 -2.27 8.81
CA ARG A 30 1.01 -0.98 8.85
C ARG A 30 1.97 0.16 9.15
N THR A 31 2.84 -0.02 10.15
CA THR A 31 3.82 1.00 10.54
C THR A 31 4.83 1.25 9.41
N TRP A 32 5.31 0.19 8.76
CA TRP A 32 6.20 0.32 7.60
C TRP A 32 5.51 1.05 6.44
N TYR A 33 4.26 0.71 6.12
CA TYR A 33 3.47 1.35 5.07
C TYR A 33 3.23 2.83 5.34
N LEU A 34 2.89 3.18 6.58
CA LEU A 34 2.68 4.57 6.97
C LEU A 34 3.94 5.43 6.80
N ARG A 35 5.13 4.87 7.09
CA ARG A 35 6.40 5.59 7.01
C ARG A 35 6.98 5.66 5.59
N ASN A 36 6.87 4.59 4.80
CA ASN A 36 7.55 4.50 3.52
C ASN A 36 6.62 4.77 2.34
N ALA A 37 5.42 4.19 2.35
CA ALA A 37 4.50 4.25 1.23
C ALA A 37 3.58 5.47 1.34
N CYS A 38 2.98 5.71 2.51
CA CYS A 38 1.97 6.76 2.68
C CYS A 38 2.53 8.17 2.53
N GLU A 39 3.77 8.44 2.94
CA GLU A 39 4.41 9.73 2.69
C GLU A 39 4.43 10.11 1.19
N HIS A 40 4.59 9.11 0.32
CA HIS A 40 4.58 9.29 -1.14
C HIS A 40 3.17 9.28 -1.71
N LEU A 41 2.32 8.34 -1.28
CA LEU A 41 0.96 8.17 -1.78
C LEU A 41 0.05 9.35 -1.39
N ASP A 42 0.26 9.95 -0.22
CA ASP A 42 -0.52 11.11 0.25
C ASP A 42 -0.29 12.37 -0.59
N LYS A 43 0.89 12.51 -1.21
CA LYS A 43 1.17 13.60 -2.16
C LYS A 43 0.32 13.48 -3.42
N MET A 44 -0.06 12.26 -3.80
CA MET A 44 -0.95 12.01 -4.95
C MET A 44 -2.42 12.07 -4.54
N SER A 45 -2.79 11.48 -3.40
CA SER A 45 -4.13 11.60 -2.85
C SER A 45 -4.18 11.20 -1.37
N PRO A 46 -4.71 12.07 -0.48
CA PRO A 46 -4.81 11.79 0.95
C PRO A 46 -5.83 10.67 1.30
N LYS A 47 -6.63 10.22 0.32
CA LYS A 47 -7.63 9.16 0.53
C LYS A 47 -7.08 7.75 0.40
N ILE A 48 -5.90 7.58 -0.23
CA ILE A 48 -5.32 6.26 -0.49
C ILE A 48 -4.90 5.60 0.82
N CYS A 49 -4.25 6.34 1.72
CA CYS A 49 -3.75 5.79 2.98
C CYS A 49 -4.71 5.88 4.16
N ALA A 50 -5.92 6.44 3.99
CA ALA A 50 -6.96 6.48 5.01
C ALA A 50 -7.26 5.09 5.64
N PRO A 51 -7.56 4.02 4.88
CA PRO A 51 -7.85 2.69 5.47
C PRO A 51 -6.67 2.10 6.26
N ILE A 52 -5.43 2.41 5.85
CA ILE A 52 -4.23 1.98 6.60
C ILE A 52 -4.14 2.76 7.92
N ARG A 53 -4.41 4.06 7.93
CA ARG A 53 -4.39 4.88 9.15
C ARG A 53 -5.51 4.54 10.11
N ASP A 54 -6.70 4.29 9.61
CA ASP A 54 -7.86 3.98 10.45
C ASP A 54 -7.74 2.58 11.06
N GLY A 55 -6.77 1.77 10.62
CA GLY A 55 -6.62 0.38 11.07
C GLY A 55 -7.81 -0.50 10.65
N ALA A 56 -8.69 0.04 9.81
CA ALA A 56 -9.91 -0.57 9.33
C ALA A 56 -9.59 -1.57 8.21
N GLY A 57 -8.88 -2.64 8.59
CA GLY A 57 -8.68 -3.81 7.76
C GLY A 57 -9.91 -4.72 7.71
N THR A 58 -10.95 -4.43 8.49
CA THR A 58 -12.02 -5.42 8.76
C THR A 58 -13.38 -4.76 9.05
N GLU A 59 -13.99 -4.08 8.09
CA GLU A 59 -15.42 -3.71 8.22
C GLU A 59 -16.14 -3.53 6.87
N ARG A 60 -15.81 -4.39 5.90
CA ARG A 60 -16.61 -4.55 4.66
C ARG A 60 -16.88 -6.03 4.37
N THR A 61 -17.65 -6.66 5.24
CA THR A 61 -18.52 -7.82 4.96
C THR A 61 -19.80 -7.63 5.74
#